data_AF-A0A847CCP6-F1
#
_entry.id   AF-A0A847CCP6-F1
#
_cell.length_a   1.000
_cell.length_b   1.000
_cell.length_c   1.000
_cell.angle_alpha   90.00
_cell.angle_beta   90.00
_cell.angle_gamma   90.00
#
_symmetry.space_group_name_H-M   'P 1'
#
loop_
_entity.id
_entity.type
_entity.pdbx_description
1 polymer ?
#
loop_
_entity_poly.entity_id
_entity_poly.type
_entity_poly.pdbx_seq_one_letter_code
_entity_poly.pdbx_strand_id
1 'polypeptide(L)'
;MNYPSFDWVLNYAKKEKLDNGNETGWFLPSIYELYEVYKNKNILTPSLSKATRTDWKWNNEYWSSSQYEQNKYCAWYVGFDDGYVGNYYKYLYGDVIAIKKF
;
A
#
# COMPACT_ATOMS: atom_id res chain seq x y z
N MET A 1 -16.14 7.57 -7.86
CA MET A 1 -16.02 6.87 -6.55
C MET A 1 -14.75 7.38 -5.91
N ASN A 2 -14.79 7.87 -4.68
CA ASN A 2 -13.60 8.30 -3.94
C ASN A 2 -12.90 7.05 -3.40
N TYR A 3 -11.64 6.81 -3.76
CA TYR A 3 -10.83 5.73 -3.18
C TYR A 3 -9.58 6.35 -2.53
N PRO A 4 -9.67 6.79 -1.26
CA PRO A 4 -8.63 7.60 -0.63
C PRO A 4 -7.24 6.96 -0.66
N SER A 5 -7.14 5.65 -0.48
CA SER A 5 -5.86 4.91 -0.54
C SER A 5 -5.21 5.00 -1.92
N PHE A 6 -5.99 4.87 -2.99
CA PHE A 6 -5.50 4.97 -4.36
C PHE A 6 -5.14 6.42 -4.71
N ASP A 7 -6.01 7.36 -4.35
CA ASP A 7 -5.79 8.80 -4.56
C ASP A 7 -4.54 9.30 -3.81
N TRP A 8 -4.29 8.77 -2.61
CA TRP A 8 -3.08 9.10 -1.84
C TRP A 8 -1.81 8.69 -2.59
N VAL A 9 -1.73 7.46 -3.09
CA VAL A 9 -0.53 6.97 -3.77
C VAL A 9 -0.26 7.73 -5.06
N LEU A 10 -1.30 8.01 -5.86
CA LEU A 10 -1.17 8.77 -7.10
C LEU A 10 -0.66 10.21 -6.86
N ASN A 11 -1.04 10.83 -5.75
CA ASN A 11 -0.64 12.20 -5.44
C ASN A 11 0.60 12.30 -4.55
N TYR A 12 1.06 11.20 -3.97
CA TYR A 12 2.17 11.16 -3.02
C TYR A 12 3.43 11.84 -3.58
N ALA A 13 3.89 11.41 -4.74
CA ALA A 13 5.13 11.93 -5.31
C ALA A 13 5.03 13.40 -5.73
N LYS A 14 3.85 13.85 -6.17
CA LYS A 14 3.59 15.27 -6.45
C LYS A 14 3.63 16.11 -5.17
N LYS A 15 3.00 15.61 -4.09
CA LYS A 15 2.98 16.27 -2.78
C LYS A 15 4.38 16.40 -2.19
N GLU A 16 5.17 15.33 -2.27
CA GLU A 16 6.53 15.27 -1.74
C GLU A 16 7.59 15.86 -2.70
N LYS A 17 7.18 16.41 -3.85
CA LYS A 17 8.07 16.97 -4.88
C LYS A 17 9.16 15.99 -5.34
N LEU A 18 8.79 14.72 -5.42
CA LEU A 18 9.64 13.61 -5.89
C LEU A 18 9.55 13.41 -7.41
N ASP A 19 8.70 14.20 -8.08
CA ASP A 19 8.52 14.21 -9.52
C ASP A 19 9.51 15.20 -10.17
N ASN A 20 10.40 14.67 -11.01
CA ASN A 20 11.39 15.45 -11.74
C ASN A 20 10.91 15.79 -13.17
N GLY A 21 9.61 15.64 -13.46
CA GLY A 21 9.00 15.79 -14.79
C GLY A 21 8.75 14.47 -15.51
N ASN A 22 8.76 13.32 -14.81
CA ASN A 22 8.54 11.98 -15.34
C ASN A 22 7.51 11.24 -14.48
N GLU A 23 6.80 10.26 -15.05
CA GLU A 23 5.95 9.36 -14.26
C GLU A 23 6.72 8.86 -13.01
N THR A 24 6.16 9.11 -11.84
CA THR A 24 6.89 8.98 -10.57
C THR A 24 7.27 7.54 -10.24
N GLY A 25 6.68 6.59 -10.97
CA GLY A 25 6.85 5.14 -10.82
C GLY A 25 6.16 4.56 -9.59
N TRP A 26 5.57 5.40 -8.73
CA TRP A 26 4.84 4.96 -7.54
C TRP A 26 3.45 4.47 -7.89
N PHE A 27 3.08 3.30 -7.39
CA PHE A 27 1.76 2.73 -7.57
C PHE A 27 1.28 2.01 -6.31
N LEU A 28 -0.06 1.89 -6.18
CA LEU A 28 -0.68 1.08 -5.14
C LEU A 28 -0.61 -0.40 -5.61
N PRO A 29 0.06 -1.29 -4.86
CA PRO A 29 0.29 -2.66 -5.28
C PRO A 29 -1.02 -3.44 -5.42
N SER A 30 -1.03 -4.42 -6.32
CA SER A 30 -2.07 -5.44 -6.36
C SER A 30 -2.10 -6.26 -5.06
N ILE A 31 -3.18 -6.99 -4.80
CA ILE A 31 -3.28 -7.84 -3.62
C ILE A 31 -2.16 -8.89 -3.58
N TYR A 32 -1.74 -9.38 -4.74
CA TYR A 32 -0.63 -10.32 -4.88
C TYR A 32 0.70 -9.69 -4.46
N GLU A 33 1.05 -8.54 -5.06
CA GLU A 33 2.29 -7.83 -4.73
C GLU A 33 2.33 -7.43 -3.25
N LEU A 34 1.19 -6.98 -2.70
CA LEU A 34 1.09 -6.62 -1.29
C LEU A 34 1.29 -7.83 -0.36
N TYR A 35 0.76 -8.99 -0.74
CA TYR A 35 0.98 -10.23 0.00
C TYR A 35 2.45 -10.71 -0.07
N GLU A 36 3.14 -10.50 -1.19
CA GLU A 36 4.59 -10.72 -1.26
C GLU A 36 5.36 -9.81 -0.30
N VAL A 37 4.96 -8.54 -0.16
CA VAL A 37 5.55 -7.63 0.84
C VAL A 37 5.33 -8.17 2.25
N TYR A 38 4.11 -8.65 2.57
CA TYR A 38 3.81 -9.30 3.86
C TYR A 38 4.74 -10.49 4.13
N LYS A 39 4.90 -11.41 3.17
CA LYS A 39 5.77 -12.58 3.33
C LYS A 39 7.23 -12.20 3.58
N ASN A 40 7.67 -11.08 3.03
CA ASN A 40 9.04 -10.58 3.16
C ASN A 40 9.21 -9.53 4.27
N LYS A 41 8.18 -9.27 5.09
CA LYS A 41 8.17 -8.19 6.09
C LYS A 41 9.38 -8.23 7.03
N ASN A 42 9.78 -9.41 7.49
CA ASN A 42 10.91 -9.61 8.39
C ASN A 42 12.27 -9.27 7.75
N ILE A 43 12.41 -9.46 6.44
CA ILE A 43 13.61 -9.10 5.68
C ILE A 43 13.65 -7.58 5.43
N LEU A 44 12.48 -6.96 5.26
CA LEU A 44 12.34 -5.52 5.02
C LEU A 44 12.52 -4.69 6.29
N THR A 45 12.07 -5.18 7.45
CA THR A 45 12.08 -4.41 8.73
C THR A 45 13.44 -3.78 9.04
N PRO A 46 14.58 -4.50 9.00
CA PRO A 46 15.87 -3.91 9.38
C PRO A 46 16.29 -2.76 8.47
N SER A 47 15.99 -2.86 7.17
CA SER A 47 16.30 -1.83 6.18
C SER A 47 15.40 -0.61 6.37
N LEU A 48 14.10 -0.83 6.60
CA LEU A 48 13.13 0.23 6.85
C LEU A 48 13.46 1.00 8.13
N SER A 49 13.70 0.31 9.25
CA SER A 49 14.04 0.97 10.52
C SER A 49 15.30 1.84 10.42
N LYS A 50 16.31 1.39 9.65
CA LYS A 50 17.52 2.20 9.38
C LYS A 50 17.24 3.42 8.51
N ALA A 51 16.40 3.26 7.49
CA ALA A 51 16.09 4.32 6.53
C ALA A 51 15.18 5.41 7.12
N THR A 52 14.19 5.03 7.94
CA THR A 52 13.17 5.96 8.46
C THR A 52 13.49 6.52 9.84
N ARG A 53 14.50 5.98 10.54
CA ARG A 53 14.80 6.30 11.96
C ARG A 53 13.59 6.12 12.88
N THR A 54 12.68 5.22 12.51
CA THR A 54 11.50 4.84 13.31
C THR A 54 11.46 3.34 13.54
N ASP A 55 10.91 2.91 14.66
CA ASP A 55 10.61 1.50 14.93
C ASP A 55 9.42 1.09 14.07
N TRP A 56 9.67 0.80 12.79
CA TRP A 56 8.65 0.34 11.85
C TRP A 56 8.00 -0.95 12.38
N LYS A 57 6.67 -0.95 12.47
CA LYS A 57 5.87 -2.09 12.92
C LYS A 57 4.88 -2.48 11.83
N TRP A 58 4.71 -3.79 11.67
CA TRP A 58 3.83 -4.41 10.68
C TRP A 58 2.52 -4.84 11.34
N ASN A 59 1.75 -3.89 11.89
CA ASN A 59 0.58 -4.16 12.72
C ASN A 59 -0.72 -3.51 12.26
N ASN A 60 -0.79 -3.19 10.96
CA ASN A 60 -1.93 -2.56 10.33
C ASN A 60 -2.42 -3.38 9.13
N GLU A 61 -3.60 -3.03 8.65
CA GLU A 61 -4.17 -3.52 7.40
C GLU A 61 -3.81 -2.55 6.28
N TYR A 62 -3.28 -3.07 5.18
CA TYR A 62 -2.85 -2.26 4.05
C TYR A 62 -3.74 -2.52 2.84
N TRP A 63 -4.20 -1.45 2.21
CA TRP A 63 -5.06 -1.51 1.04
C TRP A 63 -4.29 -1.84 -0.24
N SER A 64 -4.91 -2.61 -1.13
CA SER A 64 -4.39 -2.94 -2.47
C SER A 64 -5.17 -2.25 -3.59
N SER A 65 -4.62 -2.22 -4.80
CA SER A 65 -5.34 -1.77 -6.00
C SER A 65 -6.34 -2.79 -6.54
N SER A 66 -6.38 -4.01 -6.00
CA SER A 66 -7.26 -5.08 -6.47
C SER A 66 -8.70 -4.87 -5.99
N GLN A 67 -9.62 -4.69 -6.94
CA GLN A 67 -11.05 -4.63 -6.67
C GLN A 67 -11.59 -6.00 -6.25
N TYR A 68 -12.54 -6.01 -5.31
CA TYR A 68 -13.30 -7.21 -4.98
C TYR A 68 -14.28 -7.54 -6.10
N GLU A 69 -14.17 -8.74 -6.66
CA GLU A 69 -14.88 -9.18 -7.84
C GLU A 69 -16.41 -9.18 -7.66
N GLN A 70 -16.89 -9.50 -6.46
CA GLN A 70 -18.34 -9.54 -6.18
C GLN A 70 -18.94 -8.17 -5.87
N ASN A 71 -18.11 -7.16 -5.56
CA ASN A 71 -18.60 -5.84 -5.19
C ASN A 71 -17.62 -4.74 -5.63
N LYS A 72 -18.00 -3.99 -6.67
CA LYS A 72 -17.22 -2.85 -7.21
C LYS A 72 -16.91 -1.75 -6.18
N TYR A 73 -17.69 -1.67 -5.10
CA TYR A 73 -17.49 -0.74 -3.99
C TYR A 73 -16.40 -1.19 -3.01
N CYS A 74 -15.91 -2.43 -3.11
CA CYS A 74 -14.89 -2.99 -2.24
C CYS A 74 -13.55 -3.23 -2.94
N ALA A 75 -12.48 -3.17 -2.18
CA ALA A 75 -11.13 -3.58 -2.58
C ALA A 75 -10.55 -4.55 -1.56
N TRP A 76 -9.57 -5.34 -2.00
CA TRP A 76 -8.84 -6.26 -1.14
C TRP A 76 -7.77 -5.53 -0.32
N TYR A 77 -7.51 -6.03 0.88
CA TYR A 77 -6.45 -5.57 1.77
C TYR A 77 -5.73 -6.78 2.40
N VAL A 78 -4.54 -6.54 2.96
CA VAL A 78 -3.77 -7.54 3.72
C VAL A 78 -3.51 -7.04 5.12
N GLY A 79 -3.89 -7.81 6.14
CA GLY A 79 -3.50 -7.61 7.53
C GLY A 79 -2.06 -8.06 7.73
N PHE A 80 -1.18 -7.14 8.16
CA PHE A 80 0.25 -7.46 8.29
C PHE A 80 0.62 -8.12 9.61
N ASP A 81 -0.29 -8.21 10.58
CA ASP A 81 -0.08 -8.96 11.81
C ASP A 81 -0.02 -10.47 11.53
N ASP A 82 -1.01 -11.00 10.83
CA ASP A 82 -1.27 -12.43 10.65
C ASP A 82 -1.36 -12.89 9.18
N GLY A 83 -1.35 -11.96 8.22
CA GLY A 83 -1.47 -12.26 6.80
C GLY A 83 -2.92 -12.45 6.34
N TYR A 84 -3.90 -12.04 7.14
CA TYR A 84 -5.30 -12.09 6.76
C TYR A 84 -5.55 -11.31 5.47
N VAL A 85 -6.28 -11.92 4.53
CA VAL A 85 -6.68 -11.29 3.27
C VAL A 85 -8.18 -11.04 3.32
N GLY A 86 -8.56 -9.78 3.40
CA GLY A 86 -9.96 -9.35 3.52
C GLY A 86 -10.35 -8.37 2.42
N ASN A 87 -11.63 -8.05 2.32
CA ASN A 87 -12.12 -6.98 1.48
C ASN A 87 -13.02 -6.03 2.27
N TYR A 88 -13.00 -4.75 1.90
CA TYR A 88 -13.87 -3.76 2.51
C TYR A 88 -14.11 -2.56 1.59
N TYR A 89 -14.97 -1.63 2.00
CA TYR A 89 -15.39 -0.50 1.17
C TYR A 89 -14.25 0.48 0.83
N LYS A 90 -14.09 0.79 -0.46
CA LYS A 90 -13.04 1.68 -1.01
C LYS A 90 -13.09 3.10 -0.50
N TYR A 91 -14.24 3.60 -0.05
CA TYR A 91 -14.39 5.01 0.35
C TYR A 91 -13.91 5.30 1.78
N LEU A 92 -13.38 4.30 2.49
CA LEU A 92 -12.83 4.45 3.82
C LEU A 92 -11.35 4.79 3.78
N TYR A 93 -10.87 5.41 4.85
CA TYR A 93 -9.44 5.66 5.05
C TYR A 93 -8.77 4.40 5.60
N GLY A 94 -7.54 4.15 5.16
CA GLY A 94 -6.68 3.13 5.73
C GLY A 94 -5.27 3.23 5.19
N ASP A 95 -4.39 2.41 5.74
CA ASP A 95 -2.97 2.49 5.43
C ASP A 95 -2.64 1.93 4.05
N VAL A 96 -1.54 2.45 3.49
CA VAL A 96 -1.05 2.07 2.17
C VAL A 96 0.44 1.84 2.18
N ILE A 97 0.89 0.88 1.39
CA ILE A 97 2.28 0.72 1.00
C ILE A 97 2.35 1.08 -0.47
N ALA A 98 3.05 2.16 -0.82
CA ALA A 98 3.33 2.49 -2.21
C ALA A 98 4.60 1.76 -2.66
N ILE A 99 4.57 1.16 -3.86
CA ILE A 99 5.74 0.52 -4.48
C ILE A 99 6.19 1.36 -5.66
N LYS A 100 7.51 1.50 -5.84
CA LYS A 100 8.10 2.19 -6.99
C LYS A 100 8.63 1.17 -7.99
N LYS A 101 8.22 1.31 -9.26
CA LYS A 101 8.83 0.61 -10.40
C LYS A 101 10.08 1.37 -10.87
N PHE A 102 11.16 0.65 -11.18
CA PHE A 102 12.43 1.17 -11.68
C PHE A 102 12.67 0.69 -13.12
#